data_AF-A0A2V9LZM2-F1
#
_entry.id   AF-A0A2V9LZM2-F1
#
_cell.length_a   1.000
_cell.length_b   1.000
_cell.length_c   1.000
_cell.angle_alpha   90.00
_cell.angle_beta   90.00
_cell.angle_gamma   90.00
#
_symmetry.space_group_name_H-M   'P 1'
#
loop_
_entity.id
_entity.type
_entity.pdbx_description
1 polymer ?
#
loop_
_entity_poly.entity_id
_entity_poly.type
_entity_poly.pdbx_seq_one_letter_code
_entity_poly.pdbx_strand_id
1 'polypeptide(L)'
;MNEAEKAPLREEASDRNPTYDWIKSELTKAKADLSALQARAAATAHSVRAYQDHARLLDRKGMVQQDLLRSAKAAEENYLLYLRKQEEARISDRLDQQRFVNVAIAEPAMVPFLELDPYAPLLYLVLGGVLAGLISLGIAFVVDYLYPSFRTPHEVEAYLDIPVLAAMPMRAASTNGK
;
A
#
# COMPACT_ATOMS: atom_id res chain seq x y z
N MET A 1 14.08 -103.37 -74.47
CA MET A 1 12.66 -103.73 -74.65
C MET A 1 12.15 -104.31 -73.35
N ASN A 2 10.92 -104.15 -72.87
CA ASN A 2 9.82 -103.18 -73.05
C ASN A 2 9.05 -103.21 -71.70
N GLU A 3 8.38 -102.18 -71.18
CA GLU A 3 8.18 -100.79 -71.62
C GLU A 3 7.96 -99.90 -70.38
N ALA A 4 7.98 -98.57 -70.51
CA ALA A 4 7.67 -97.64 -69.41
C ALA A 4 6.21 -97.16 -69.53
N GLU A 5 5.38 -97.52 -68.55
CA GLU A 5 3.97 -97.17 -68.49
C GLU A 5 3.79 -95.64 -68.36
N LYS A 6 3.37 -95.00 -69.45
CA LYS A 6 3.11 -93.56 -69.48
C LYS A 6 1.78 -93.24 -68.80
N ALA A 7 1.79 -93.19 -67.47
CA ALA A 7 0.70 -92.58 -66.71
C ALA A 7 0.51 -91.12 -67.19
N PRO A 8 -0.68 -90.73 -67.68
CA PRO A 8 -0.90 -89.37 -68.14
C PRO A 8 -0.88 -88.42 -66.94
N LEU A 9 0.13 -87.56 -66.89
CA LEU A 9 0.19 -86.44 -65.94
C LEU A 9 -1.03 -85.54 -66.19
N ARG A 10 -1.99 -85.59 -65.27
CA ARG A 10 -3.07 -84.60 -65.20
C ARG A 10 -2.48 -83.30 -64.67
N GLU A 11 -2.01 -82.47 -65.58
CA GLU A 11 -1.88 -81.04 -65.31
C GLU A 11 -3.27 -80.46 -65.11
N GLU A 12 -3.79 -80.54 -63.88
CA GLU A 12 -4.76 -79.58 -63.39
C GLU A 12 -4.06 -78.22 -63.27
N ALA A 13 -3.84 -77.61 -64.43
CA ALA A 13 -3.56 -76.18 -64.54
C ALA A 13 -4.78 -75.46 -63.96
N SER A 14 -4.73 -75.21 -62.65
CA SER A 14 -5.65 -74.33 -61.94
C SER A 14 -5.53 -72.95 -62.57
N ASP A 15 -6.37 -72.72 -63.58
CA ASP A 15 -6.33 -71.54 -64.43
C ASP A 15 -6.66 -70.32 -63.57
N ARG A 16 -5.61 -69.69 -63.04
CA ARG A 16 -5.73 -68.52 -62.17
C ARG A 16 -6.32 -67.41 -62.99
N ASN A 17 -7.60 -67.15 -62.78
CA ASN A 17 -8.34 -66.09 -63.45
C ASN A 17 -7.53 -64.77 -63.40
N PRO A 18 -6.93 -64.33 -64.52
CA PRO A 18 -5.96 -63.23 -64.51
C PRO A 18 -6.64 -61.90 -64.15
N THR A 19 -7.95 -61.79 -64.39
CA THR A 19 -8.78 -60.65 -63.99
C THR A 19 -8.88 -60.55 -62.46
N TYR A 20 -8.95 -61.68 -61.74
CA TYR A 20 -8.99 -61.67 -60.27
C TYR A 20 -7.67 -61.20 -59.66
N ASP A 21 -6.55 -61.70 -60.15
CA ASP A 21 -5.22 -61.29 -59.67
C ASP A 21 -4.93 -59.81 -60.01
N TRP A 22 -5.42 -59.31 -61.15
CA TRP A 22 -5.38 -57.88 -61.49
C TRP A 22 -6.25 -57.00 -60.55
N ILE A 23 -7.51 -57.38 -60.30
CA ILE A 23 -8.37 -56.64 -59.34
C ILE A 23 -7.74 -56.62 -57.95
N LYS A 24 -7.13 -57.73 -57.51
CA LYS A 24 -6.46 -57.85 -56.22
C LYS A 24 -5.21 -56.96 -56.12
N SER A 25 -4.42 -56.84 -57.18
CA SER A 25 -3.26 -55.96 -57.19
C SER A 25 -3.68 -54.48 -57.19
N GLU A 26 -4.68 -54.09 -57.99
CA GLU A 26 -5.19 -52.71 -58.01
C GLU A 26 -5.86 -52.33 -56.67
N LEU A 27 -6.59 -53.25 -56.02
CA LEU A 27 -7.12 -53.05 -54.66
C LEU A 27 -6.00 -52.86 -53.63
N THR A 28 -4.88 -53.59 -53.77
CA THR A 28 -3.72 -53.48 -52.87
C THR A 28 -3.02 -52.13 -53.05
N LYS A 29 -2.85 -51.69 -54.31
CA LYS A 29 -2.33 -50.37 -54.67
C LYS A 29 -3.22 -49.25 -54.14
N ALA A 30 -4.52 -49.28 -54.40
CA ALA A 30 -5.48 -48.30 -53.89
C ALA A 30 -5.50 -48.21 -52.36
N LYS A 31 -5.31 -49.33 -51.64
CA LYS A 31 -5.14 -49.35 -50.18
C LYS A 31 -3.82 -48.71 -49.72
N ALA A 32 -2.72 -48.96 -50.45
CA ALA A 32 -1.43 -48.33 -50.17
C ALA A 32 -1.49 -46.81 -50.40
N ASP A 33 -2.10 -46.37 -51.51
CA ASP A 33 -2.32 -44.97 -51.83
C ASP A 33 -3.20 -44.30 -50.77
N LEU A 34 -4.31 -44.91 -50.36
CA LEU A 34 -5.16 -44.41 -49.27
C LEU A 34 -4.36 -44.22 -47.97
N SER A 35 -3.56 -45.21 -47.58
CA SER A 35 -2.71 -45.15 -46.38
C SER A 35 -1.67 -44.01 -46.47
N ALA A 36 -1.03 -43.84 -47.64
CA ALA A 36 -0.07 -42.77 -47.89
C ALA A 36 -0.74 -41.38 -47.85
N LEU A 37 -1.93 -41.22 -48.44
CA LEU A 37 -2.71 -39.99 -48.37
C LEU A 37 -3.16 -39.68 -46.93
N GLN A 38 -3.59 -40.68 -46.16
CA GLN A 38 -3.97 -40.51 -44.75
C GLN A 38 -2.77 -40.09 -43.89
N ALA A 39 -1.60 -40.72 -44.06
CA ALA A 39 -0.37 -40.34 -43.38
C ALA A 39 0.05 -38.90 -43.74
N ARG A 40 -0.03 -38.52 -45.02
CA ARG A 40 0.25 -37.15 -45.47
C ARG A 40 -0.73 -36.13 -44.89
N ALA A 41 -2.02 -36.44 -44.88
CA ALA A 41 -3.05 -35.58 -44.28
C ALA A 41 -2.82 -35.38 -42.78
N ALA A 42 -2.47 -36.44 -42.04
CA ALA A 42 -2.13 -36.37 -40.62
C ALA A 42 -0.89 -35.50 -40.37
N ALA A 43 0.18 -35.66 -41.16
CA ALA A 43 1.39 -34.84 -41.07
C ALA A 43 1.10 -33.36 -41.38
N THR A 44 0.35 -33.05 -42.45
CA THR A 44 -0.05 -31.67 -42.77
C THR A 44 -0.93 -31.07 -41.68
N ALA A 45 -1.89 -31.82 -41.13
CA ALA A 45 -2.73 -31.35 -40.03
C ALA A 45 -1.92 -31.05 -38.76
N HIS A 46 -0.88 -31.84 -38.46
CA HIS A 46 0.06 -31.56 -37.37
C HIS A 46 0.82 -30.24 -37.61
N SER A 47 1.39 -30.05 -38.81
CA SER A 47 2.08 -28.80 -39.16
C SER A 47 1.17 -27.58 -39.07
N VAL A 48 -0.07 -27.67 -39.56
CA VAL A 48 -1.06 -26.58 -39.47
C VAL A 48 -1.35 -26.19 -38.01
N ARG A 49 -1.53 -27.17 -37.11
CA ARG A 49 -1.72 -26.88 -35.67
C ARG A 49 -0.50 -26.18 -35.07
N ALA A 50 0.71 -26.68 -35.35
CA ALA A 50 1.95 -26.06 -34.87
C ALA A 50 2.09 -24.60 -35.34
N TYR A 51 1.78 -24.30 -36.61
CA TYR A 51 1.76 -22.91 -37.10
C TYR A 51 0.67 -22.05 -36.45
N GLN A 52 -0.53 -22.59 -36.20
CA GLN A 52 -1.61 -21.88 -35.49
C GLN A 52 -1.21 -21.54 -34.05
N ASP A 53 -0.57 -22.45 -33.34
CA ASP A 53 -0.12 -22.22 -31.96
C ASP A 53 1.08 -21.27 -31.89
N HIS A 54 1.99 -21.31 -32.87
CA HIS A 54 3.04 -20.31 -33.04
C HIS A 54 2.47 -18.91 -33.34
N ALA A 55 1.46 -18.79 -34.21
CA ALA A 55 0.78 -17.52 -34.47
C ALA A 55 0.12 -16.95 -33.20
N ARG A 56 -0.65 -17.76 -32.47
CA ARG A 56 -1.23 -17.39 -31.17
C ARG A 56 -0.20 -16.98 -30.12
N LEU A 57 0.98 -17.62 -30.12
CA LEU A 57 2.09 -17.23 -29.24
C LEU A 57 2.68 -15.87 -29.65
N LEU A 58 2.84 -15.64 -30.95
CA LEU A 58 3.36 -14.38 -31.49
C LEU A 58 2.39 -13.21 -31.23
N ASP A 59 1.09 -13.39 -31.45
CA ASP A 59 0.05 -12.39 -31.14
C ASP A 59 0.08 -11.98 -29.67
N ARG A 60 0.17 -12.97 -28.75
CA ARG A 60 0.29 -12.71 -27.31
C ARG A 60 1.57 -11.93 -26.96
N LYS A 61 2.70 -12.28 -27.59
CA LYS A 61 3.96 -11.54 -27.41
C LYS A 61 3.87 -10.12 -27.97
N GLY A 62 3.21 -9.93 -29.12
CA GLY A 62 2.96 -8.62 -29.72
C GLY A 62 2.13 -7.70 -28.83
N MET A 63 1.06 -8.22 -28.22
CA MET A 63 0.27 -7.48 -27.23
C MET A 63 1.09 -7.05 -26.01
N VAL A 64 1.90 -7.96 -25.43
CA VAL A 64 2.79 -7.63 -24.30
C VAL A 64 3.85 -6.59 -24.70
N GLN A 65 4.43 -6.71 -25.90
CA GLN A 65 5.40 -5.74 -26.42
C GLN A 65 4.77 -4.35 -26.61
N GLN A 66 3.56 -4.27 -27.17
CA GLN A 66 2.84 -3.02 -27.35
C GLN A 66 2.49 -2.36 -26.01
N ASP A 67 2.09 -3.16 -25.02
CA ASP A 67 1.82 -2.65 -23.67
C ASP A 67 3.10 -2.10 -23.00
N LEU A 68 4.21 -2.83 -23.11
CA LEU A 68 5.50 -2.42 -22.55
C LEU A 68 6.06 -1.16 -23.22
N LEU A 69 5.89 -1.00 -24.54
CA LEU A 69 6.23 0.23 -25.26
C LEU A 69 5.36 1.41 -24.80
N ARG A 70 4.06 1.18 -24.57
CA ARG A 70 3.15 2.19 -24.04
C ARG A 70 3.53 2.60 -22.62
N SER A 71 3.87 1.66 -21.74
CA SER A 71 4.29 1.97 -20.37
C SER A 71 5.64 2.69 -20.33
N ALA A 72 6.60 2.30 -21.19
CA ALA A 72 7.88 2.98 -21.33
C ALA A 72 7.70 4.44 -21.78
N LYS A 73 6.88 4.67 -22.81
CA LYS A 73 6.57 6.02 -23.29
C LYS A 73 5.87 6.88 -22.24
N ALA A 74 4.91 6.32 -21.50
CA ALA A 74 4.26 7.04 -20.40
C ALA A 74 5.24 7.38 -19.25
N ALA A 75 6.19 6.49 -18.95
CA ALA A 75 7.23 6.76 -17.95
C ALA A 75 8.21 7.86 -18.42
N GLU A 76 8.58 7.87 -19.71
CA GLU A 76 9.40 8.91 -20.33
C GLU A 76 8.70 10.28 -20.32
N GLU A 77 7.44 10.35 -20.75
CA GLU A 77 6.64 11.59 -20.73
C GLU A 77 6.49 12.14 -19.30
N ASN A 78 6.23 11.27 -18.32
CA ASN A 78 6.19 11.66 -16.91
C ASN A 78 7.53 12.17 -16.41
N TYR A 79 8.65 11.48 -16.72
CA TYR A 79 9.99 11.92 -16.33
C TYR A 79 10.33 13.31 -16.89
N LEU A 80 10.05 13.54 -18.17
CA LEU A 80 10.25 14.84 -18.83
C LEU A 80 9.37 15.93 -18.21
N LEU A 81 8.13 15.61 -17.84
CA LEU A 81 7.24 16.53 -17.12
C LEU A 81 7.79 16.91 -15.74
N TYR A 82 8.28 15.95 -14.95
CA TYR A 82 8.89 16.22 -13.65
C TYR A 82 10.17 17.06 -13.77
N LEU A 83 11.05 16.72 -14.72
CA LEU A 83 12.27 17.50 -15.00
C LEU A 83 11.94 18.95 -15.37
N ARG A 84 10.94 19.14 -16.25
CA ARG A 84 10.45 20.47 -16.62
C ARG A 84 9.87 21.21 -15.42
N LYS A 85 9.06 20.56 -14.57
CA LYS A 85 8.48 21.17 -13.37
C LYS A 85 9.54 21.56 -12.33
N GLN A 86 10.59 20.76 -12.19
CA GLN A 86 11.73 21.08 -11.34
C GLN A 86 12.43 22.37 -11.81
N GLU A 87 12.73 22.49 -13.11
CA GLU A 87 13.38 23.71 -13.61
C GLU A 87 12.44 24.92 -13.71
N GLU A 88 11.13 24.73 -13.94
CA GLU A 88 10.13 25.79 -13.78
C GLU A 88 10.12 26.34 -12.34
N ALA A 89 10.12 25.46 -11.33
CA ALA A 89 10.21 25.87 -9.93
C ALA A 89 11.54 26.57 -9.61
N ARG A 90 12.67 26.00 -10.04
CA ARG A 90 14.01 26.58 -9.84
C ARG A 90 14.20 27.94 -10.54
N ILE A 91 13.51 28.16 -11.66
CA ILE A 91 13.45 29.48 -12.31
C ILE A 91 12.55 30.42 -11.51
N SER A 92 11.39 29.96 -11.02
CA SER A 92 10.51 30.75 -10.15
C SER A 92 11.23 31.21 -8.88
N ASP A 93 11.89 30.29 -8.15
CA ASP A 93 12.63 30.60 -6.92
C ASP A 93 13.72 31.66 -7.15
N ARG A 94 14.46 31.55 -8.26
CA ARG A 94 15.45 32.57 -8.63
C ARG A 94 14.80 33.89 -9.03
N LEU A 95 13.67 33.83 -9.72
CA LEU A 95 12.95 35.00 -10.19
C LEU A 95 12.26 35.74 -9.04
N ASP A 96 11.89 35.04 -7.96
CA ASP A 96 11.41 35.61 -6.70
C ASP A 96 12.56 36.14 -5.83
N GLN A 97 13.74 35.50 -5.87
CA GLN A 97 14.97 36.05 -5.26
C GLN A 97 15.51 37.29 -6.00
N GLN A 98 15.30 37.40 -7.31
CA GLN A 98 15.88 38.44 -8.17
C GLN A 98 14.90 39.56 -8.56
N ARG A 99 13.57 39.35 -8.53
CA ARG A 99 12.61 40.46 -8.57
C ARG A 99 12.47 41.01 -7.15
N PHE A 100 12.76 42.29 -6.91
CA PHE A 100 12.03 43.41 -7.54
C PHE A 100 10.53 43.11 -7.65
N VAL A 101 9.93 42.58 -6.57
CA VAL A 101 8.51 42.80 -6.37
C VAL A 101 8.35 44.32 -6.27
N ASN A 102 7.87 44.94 -7.34
CA ASN A 102 7.36 46.31 -7.28
C ASN A 102 6.05 46.26 -6.50
N VAL A 103 6.16 45.97 -5.20
CA VAL A 103 5.16 46.35 -4.22
C VAL A 103 5.22 47.87 -4.20
N ALA A 104 4.52 48.49 -5.14
CA ALA A 104 3.91 49.76 -4.85
C ALA A 104 3.05 49.49 -3.61
N ILE A 105 3.55 49.93 -2.45
CA ILE A 105 2.88 49.83 -1.16
C ILE A 105 1.63 50.71 -1.29
N ALA A 106 0.55 50.11 -1.79
CA ALA A 106 -0.72 50.80 -2.02
C ALA A 106 -1.34 51.26 -0.70
N GLU A 107 -0.99 50.57 0.38
CA GLU A 107 -1.33 50.92 1.75
C GLU A 107 -0.12 50.57 2.63
N PRO A 108 0.45 51.51 3.41
CA PRO A 108 1.46 51.16 4.39
C PRO A 108 0.86 50.17 5.39
N ALA A 109 1.65 49.19 5.83
CA ALA A 109 1.21 48.24 6.84
C ALA A 109 0.84 49.00 8.12
N MET A 110 -0.46 49.22 8.34
CA MET A 110 -0.96 49.64 9.63
C MET A 110 -0.58 48.54 10.62
N VAL A 111 0.30 48.89 11.56
CA VAL A 111 0.46 48.11 12.79
C VAL A 111 -0.94 47.82 13.32
N PRO A 112 -1.32 46.55 13.53
CA PRO A 112 -2.63 46.27 14.10
C PRO A 112 -2.64 46.82 15.52
N PHE A 113 -3.27 47.98 15.69
CA PHE A 113 -3.67 48.54 16.98
C PHE A 113 -4.85 47.72 17.53
N LEU A 114 -4.62 46.41 17.66
CA LEU A 114 -5.24 45.62 18.69
C LEU A 114 -4.45 45.92 19.97
N GLU A 115 -4.70 47.11 20.51
CA GLU A 115 -4.31 47.46 21.86
C GLU A 115 -4.93 46.40 22.77
N LEU A 116 -4.11 45.46 23.24
CA LEU A 116 -4.51 44.50 24.26
C LEU A 116 -5.02 45.32 25.43
N ASP A 117 -6.31 45.14 25.75
CA ASP A 117 -7.05 45.93 26.74
C ASP A 117 -6.13 46.26 27.93
N PRO A 118 -5.87 47.55 28.26
CA PRO A 118 -4.87 47.90 29.27
C PRO A 118 -5.22 47.33 30.67
N TYR A 119 -6.47 46.92 30.86
CA TYR A 119 -6.99 46.26 32.05
C TYR A 119 -6.85 44.73 32.04
N ALA A 120 -6.58 44.08 30.89
CA ALA A 120 -6.40 42.63 30.78
C ALA A 120 -5.35 42.04 31.75
N PRO A 121 -4.11 42.57 31.84
CA PRO A 121 -3.13 42.03 32.80
C PRO A 121 -3.57 42.21 34.27
N LEU A 122 -4.27 43.31 34.58
CA LEU A 122 -4.81 43.57 35.92
C LEU A 122 -5.96 42.61 36.24
N LEU A 123 -6.82 42.31 35.28
CA LEU A 123 -7.91 41.34 35.42
C LEU A 123 -7.38 39.93 35.66
N TYR A 124 -6.33 39.50 34.94
CA TYR A 124 -5.68 38.21 35.21
C TYR A 124 -5.00 38.16 36.59
N LEU A 125 -4.38 39.26 37.04
CA LEU A 125 -3.79 39.36 38.38
C LEU A 125 -4.86 39.22 39.48
N VAL A 126 -5.97 39.95 39.37
CA VAL A 126 -7.08 39.89 40.34
C VAL A 126 -7.72 38.50 40.34
N LEU A 127 -8.01 37.94 39.16
CA LEU A 127 -8.61 36.62 39.02
C LEU A 127 -7.71 35.52 39.60
N GLY A 128 -6.41 35.55 39.30
CA GLY A 128 -5.41 34.63 39.85
C GLY A 128 -5.27 34.76 41.37
N GLY A 129 -5.29 35.99 41.91
CA GLY A 129 -5.26 36.24 43.35
C GLY A 129 -6.47 35.67 44.09
N VAL A 130 -7.68 35.87 43.54
CA VAL A 130 -8.92 35.31 44.12
C VAL A 130 -8.90 33.78 44.09
N LEU A 131 -8.52 33.18 42.97
CA LEU A 131 -8.38 31.72 42.83
C LEU A 131 -7.35 31.15 43.83
N ALA A 132 -6.17 31.76 43.92
CA ALA A 132 -5.14 31.34 44.87
C ALA A 132 -5.60 31.47 46.33
N GLY A 133 -6.32 32.55 46.67
CA GLY A 133 -6.90 32.74 48.01
C GLY A 133 -7.93 31.68 48.37
N LEU A 134 -8.86 31.36 47.47
CA LEU A 134 -9.85 30.30 47.68
C LEU A 134 -9.21 28.91 47.81
N ILE A 135 -8.20 28.61 46.99
CA ILE A 135 -7.46 27.34 47.06
C ILE A 135 -6.68 27.25 48.38
N SER A 136 -6.01 28.32 48.81
CA SER A 136 -5.26 28.39 50.07
C SER A 136 -6.18 28.14 51.28
N LEU A 137 -7.33 28.81 51.31
CA LEU A 137 -8.33 28.62 52.38
C LEU A 137 -8.90 27.19 52.37
N GLY A 138 -9.20 26.64 51.18
CA GLY A 138 -9.65 25.26 51.03
C GLY A 138 -8.62 24.24 51.54
N ILE A 139 -7.33 24.43 51.21
CA ILE A 139 -6.24 23.57 51.70
C ILE A 139 -6.13 23.68 53.23
N ALA A 140 -6.20 24.89 53.81
CA ALA A 140 -6.14 25.07 55.26
C ALA A 140 -7.29 24.33 55.97
N PHE A 141 -8.53 24.44 55.48
CA PHE A 141 -9.67 23.69 56.00
C PHE A 141 -9.52 22.17 55.84
N VAL A 142 -9.01 21.69 54.70
CA VAL A 142 -8.77 20.25 54.49
C VAL A 142 -7.67 19.73 55.42
N VAL A 143 -6.60 20.50 55.67
CA VAL A 143 -5.54 20.13 56.60
C VAL A 143 -6.06 20.07 58.04
N ASP A 144 -6.80 21.08 58.50
CA ASP A 144 -7.36 21.07 59.86
C ASP A 144 -8.46 20.00 60.04
N TYR A 145 -9.22 19.66 58.99
CA TYR A 145 -10.21 18.57 59.03
C TYR A 145 -9.57 17.17 59.04
N LEU A 146 -8.49 16.96 58.28
CA LEU A 146 -7.78 15.67 58.23
C LEU A 146 -6.84 15.47 59.42
N TYR A 147 -6.37 16.55 60.04
CA TYR A 147 -5.53 16.53 61.24
C TYR A 147 -6.14 17.38 62.36
N PRO A 148 -7.26 16.91 62.98
CA PRO A 148 -7.78 17.50 64.20
C PRO A 148 -6.73 17.33 65.31
N SER A 149 -5.97 18.39 65.55
CA SER A 149 -4.92 18.46 66.55
C SER A 149 -5.31 19.56 67.52
N PHE A 150 -5.49 19.21 68.80
CA PHE A 150 -5.88 20.13 69.85
C PHE A 150 -4.79 21.21 70.03
N ARG A 151 -5.01 22.40 69.46
CA ARG A 151 -4.00 23.49 69.45
C ARG A 151 -4.11 24.40 70.67
N THR A 152 -5.21 24.34 71.41
CA THR A 152 -5.42 25.15 72.61
C THR A 152 -5.84 24.29 73.80
N PRO A 153 -5.40 24.60 75.04
CA PRO A 153 -5.76 23.79 76.22
C PRO A 153 -7.27 23.80 76.51
N HIS A 154 -7.98 24.88 76.17
CA HIS A 154 -9.45 24.94 76.32
C HIS A 154 -10.19 23.93 75.43
N GLU A 155 -9.62 23.57 74.27
CA GLU A 155 -10.20 22.60 73.34
C GLU A 155 -10.10 21.16 73.88
N VAL A 156 -9.04 20.86 74.63
CA VAL A 156 -8.86 19.59 75.35
C VAL A 156 -9.83 19.49 76.53
N GLU A 157 -9.94 20.56 77.31
CA GLU A 157 -10.81 20.65 78.49
C GLU A 157 -12.29 20.48 78.10
N ALA A 158 -12.73 21.15 77.03
CA ALA A 158 -14.11 21.06 76.53
C ALA A 158 -14.47 19.70 75.88
N TYR A 159 -13.50 18.93 75.39
CA TYR A 159 -13.76 17.64 74.73
C TYR A 159 -13.62 16.43 75.67
N LEU A 160 -12.75 16.49 76.67
CA LEU A 160 -12.55 15.40 77.64
C LEU A 160 -13.19 15.65 79.03
N ASP A 161 -13.72 16.85 79.30
CA ASP A 161 -14.34 17.25 80.58
C ASP A 161 -13.42 17.02 81.81
N ILE A 162 -12.11 17.22 81.61
CA ILE A 162 -11.06 17.09 82.64
C ILE A 162 -10.19 18.36 82.69
N PRO A 163 -9.84 18.85 83.89
CA PRO A 163 -9.08 20.08 84.04
C PRO A 163 -7.64 19.92 83.56
N VAL A 164 -7.17 20.85 82.72
CA VAL A 164 -5.82 20.79 82.13
C VAL A 164 -4.77 21.25 83.14
N LEU A 165 -4.03 20.30 83.72
CA LEU A 165 -3.09 20.53 84.82
C LEU A 165 -1.82 21.31 84.44
N ALA A 166 -1.40 21.29 83.17
CA ALA A 166 -0.27 22.08 82.67
C ALA A 166 -0.32 22.23 81.14
N ALA A 167 -0.02 23.42 80.63
CA ALA A 167 0.17 23.68 79.20
C ALA A 167 1.59 24.22 78.96
N MET A 168 2.38 23.53 78.14
CA MET A 168 3.74 23.95 77.78
C MET A 168 3.67 24.91 76.58
N PRO A 169 4.15 26.17 76.68
CA PRO A 169 4.13 27.09 75.55
C PRO A 169 5.16 26.67 74.50
N MET A 170 4.70 26.30 73.30
CA MET A 170 5.61 26.03 72.19
C MET A 170 6.26 27.33 71.72
N ARG A 171 7.59 27.39 71.82
CA ARG A 171 8.39 28.57 71.48
C ARG A 171 8.39 28.75 69.96
N ALA A 172 7.64 29.72 69.46
CA ALA A 172 7.65 30.08 68.03
C ALA A 172 9.07 30.49 67.60
N ALA A 173 9.60 29.84 66.56
CA ALA A 173 10.90 30.17 66.01
C ALA A 173 10.84 31.54 65.32
N SER A 174 11.60 32.51 65.84
CA SER A 174 11.75 33.82 65.21
C SER A 174 12.64 33.70 63.97
N THR A 175 12.02 33.57 62.79
CA THR A 175 12.71 33.66 61.50
C THR A 175 12.55 35.06 60.92
N ASN A 176 13.28 36.02 61.49
CA ASN A 176 13.38 37.37 60.94
C ASN A 176 14.35 37.34 59.75
N GLY A 177 13.82 37.28 58.53
CA GLY A 177 14.57 37.28 57.26
C GLY A 177 14.21 38.51 56.43
N LYS A 178 15.24 39.17 55.88
CA LYS A 178 15.10 40.30 54.95
C LYS A 178 14.73 39.84 53.55
#